data_AF-A0A3B9DS77-F1
#
_entry.id   AF-A0A3B9DS77-F1
#
_cell.length_a   1.000
_cell.length_b   1.000
_cell.length_c   1.000
_cell.angle_alpha   90.00
_cell.angle_beta   90.00
_cell.angle_gamma   90.00
#
_symmetry.space_group_name_H-M   'P 1'
#
loop_
_entity.id
_entity.type
_entity.pdbx_description
1 polymer ?
#
loop_
_entity_poly.entity_id
_entity_poly.type
_entity_poly.pdbx_seq_one_letter_code
_entity_poly.pdbx_strand_id
1 'polypeptide(L)' 'IFGDHCSPISDSTIVASMASATDHIDHVRTQLPYALMAATGALVLFLRVGFVL' A
#
# COMPACT_ATOMS: atom_id res chain seq x y z
N ILE A 1 1.50 4.22 -6.73
CA ILE A 1 0.04 4.26 -6.41
C ILE A 1 -0.31 3.11 -5.48
N PHE A 2 -0.35 1.86 -5.96
CA PHE A 2 -0.29 0.68 -5.08
C PHE A 2 1.17 0.30 -4.83
N GLY A 3 1.52 -0.08 -3.61
CA GLY A 3 2.87 -0.53 -3.26
C GLY A 3 3.91 0.58 -3.00
N ASP A 4 3.63 1.83 -3.38
CA ASP A 4 4.62 2.91 -3.29
C ASP A 4 5.02 3.29 -1.85
N HIS A 5 4.08 3.16 -0.90
CA HIS A 5 4.30 3.38 0.54
C HIS A 5 4.65 2.10 1.32
N CYS A 6 4.83 0.98 0.61
CA CYS A 6 5.15 -0.33 1.20
C CYS A 6 6.31 -0.99 0.45
N SER A 7 7.06 -0.23 -0.34
CA SER A 7 8.23 -0.72 -1.06
C SER A 7 9.49 -0.37 -0.28
N PRO A 8 10.36 -1.34 0.06
CA PRO A 8 11.56 -1.10 0.87
C PRO A 8 12.65 -0.28 0.15
N ILE A 9 12.44 0.08 -1.12
CA ILE A 9 13.37 0.88 -1.93
C ILE A 9 12.76 2.20 -2.37
N SER A 10 11.51 2.50 -2.00
CA SER A 10 10.85 3.73 -2.42
C SER A 10 11.23 4.90 -1.51
N ASP A 11 11.62 6.02 -2.10
CA ASP A 11 11.96 7.26 -1.39
C ASP A 11 10.82 7.71 -0.47
N SER A 12 9.56 7.56 -0.92
CA SER A 12 8.39 7.93 -0.13
C SER A 12 8.22 7.01 1.10
N THR A 13 8.55 5.73 0.98
CA THR A 13 8.52 4.77 2.09
C THR A 13 9.66 5.05 3.09
N ILE A 14 10.85 5.43 2.62
CA ILE A 14 11.98 5.82 3.48
C ILE A 14 11.60 7.05 4.30
N VAL A 15 11.12 8.12 3.66
CA VAL A 15 10.68 9.34 4.34
C VAL A 15 9.54 9.07 5.31
N ALA A 16 8.55 8.26 4.92
CA ALA A 16 7.42 7.91 5.80
C ALA A 16 7.89 7.15 7.06
N SER A 17 8.80 6.18 6.91
CA SER A 17 9.33 5.40 8.05
C SER A 17 10.14 6.24 9.03
N MET A 18 10.92 7.21 8.53
CA MET A 18 11.63 8.18 9.37
C MET A 18 10.66 9.12 10.10
N ALA A 19 9.64 9.61 9.40
CA ALA A 19 8.62 10.50 9.99
C ALA A 19 7.79 9.79 11.08
N SER A 20 7.56 8.47 10.95
CA SER A 20 6.90 7.67 11.97
C SER A 20 7.84 7.16 13.08
N ALA A 21 9.15 7.47 13.02
CA ALA A 21 10.16 7.00 13.96
C ALA A 21 10.13 5.47 14.17
N THR A 22 9.90 4.72 13.09
CA THR A 22 9.84 3.25 13.08
C THR A 22 10.96 2.67 12.23
N ASP A 23 11.42 1.46 12.55
CA ASP A 23 12.31 0.70 11.69
C ASP A 23 11.72 0.54 10.28
N HIS A 24 12.56 0.75 9.27
CA HIS A 24 12.12 0.84 7.87
C HIS A 24 11.44 -0.45 7.39
N ILE A 25 12.00 -1.61 7.74
CA ILE A 25 11.45 -2.92 7.33
C ILE A 25 10.15 -3.23 8.06
N ASP A 26 10.01 -2.80 9.32
CA ASP A 26 8.79 -3.00 10.09
C ASP A 26 7.67 -2.07 9.60
N HIS A 27 8.01 -0.84 9.22
CA HIS A 27 7.10 0.05 8.51
C HIS A 27 6.58 -0.62 7.23
N VAL A 28 7.47 -1.11 6.36
CA VAL A 28 7.09 -1.81 5.12
C VAL A 28 6.18 -3.03 5.40
N ARG A 29 6.55 -3.88 6.36
CA ARG A 29 5.81 -5.10 6.70
C ARG A 29 4.42 -4.82 7.23
N THR A 30 4.25 -3.75 8.00
CA THR A 30 2.93 -3.37 8.50
C THR A 30 2.07 -2.71 7.43
N GLN A 31 2.67 -1.98 6.47
CA GLN A 31 1.93 -1.33 5.38
C GLN A 31 1.48 -2.28 4.26
N LEU A 32 2.25 -3.35 3.98
CA LEU A 32 1.96 -4.25 2.86
C LEU A 32 0.57 -4.95 2.94
N PRO A 33 0.11 -5.45 4.11
CA PRO A 33 -1.23 -6.01 4.25
C PRO A 33 -2.35 -4.99 3.97
N TYR A 34 -2.20 -3.75 4.44
CA TYR A 34 -3.19 -2.69 4.18
C TYR A 34 -3.25 -2.33 2.70
N ALA A 35 -2.10 -2.24 2.06
CA ALA A 35 -2.04 -2.01 0.63
C ALA A 35 -2.77 -3.14 -0.11
N LEU A 36 -2.48 -4.41 0.19
CA LEU A 36 -3.11 -5.56 -0.48
C LEU A 36 -4.63 -5.54 -0.34
N MET A 37 -5.13 -5.24 0.86
CA MET A 37 -6.57 -5.10 1.11
C MET A 37 -7.19 -4.00 0.23
N ALA A 38 -6.53 -2.85 0.10
CA ALA A 38 -6.99 -1.77 -0.77
C ALA A 38 -6.97 -2.17 -2.25
N ALA A 39 -5.92 -2.86 -2.72
CA ALA A 39 -5.83 -3.36 -4.09
C ALA A 39 -6.92 -4.38 -4.41
N THR A 40 -7.19 -5.32 -3.51
CA THR A 40 -8.27 -6.29 -3.68
C THR A 40 -9.64 -5.59 -3.70
N GLY A 41 -9.87 -4.64 -2.79
CA GLY A 41 -11.11 -3.85 -2.77
C GLY A 41 -11.32 -3.06 -4.06
N ALA A 42 -10.28 -2.38 -4.55
CA ALA A 42 -10.32 -1.64 -5.80
C ALA A 42 -10.59 -2.56 -7.00
N LEU A 43 -9.96 -3.73 -7.07
CA LEU A 43 -10.19 -4.73 -8.11
C LEU A 43 -11.65 -5.21 -8.11
N VAL A 44 -12.19 -5.58 -6.94
CA VAL A 44 -13.57 -6.04 -6.81
C VAL A 44 -14.56 -4.96 -7.23
N LEU A 45 -14.36 -3.72 -6.77
CA LEU A 45 -15.24 -2.61 -7.11
C LEU A 45 -15.17 -2.27 -8.60
N PHE A 46 -13.96 -2.22 -9.17
CA PHE A 46 -13.78 -1.98 -10.60
C PHE A 46 -14.50 -3.02 -11.45
N LEU A 47 -14.33 -4.31 -11.13
CA LEU A 47 -15.02 -5.39 -11.83
C LEU A 47 -16.53 -5.31 -11.64
N ARG A 48 -17.02 -5.12 -10.40
CA ARG A 48 -18.47 -4.99 -10.14
C ARG A 48 -19.09 -3.84 -10.93
N VAL A 49 -18.48 -2.67 -10.89
CA VAL A 49 -18.95 -1.49 -11.62
C VAL A 49 -18.94 -1.79 -13.13
N GLY A 50 -17.84 -2.34 -13.66
CA GLY A 50 -17.72 -2.63 -15.09
C GLY A 50 -18.61 -3.77 -15.61
N PHE A 51 -19.13 -4.65 -14.76
CA PHE A 51 -20.13 -5.65 -15.16
C PHE A 51 -21.59 -5.17 -14.98
N VAL A 52 -21.82 -4.18 -14.12
CA VAL A 52 -23.17 -3.66 -13.83
C VAL A 52 -23.55 -2.50 -14.75
N LEU A 53 -22.60 -1.63 -15.10
CA LEU A 53 -22.72 -0.56 -16.09
C LEU A 53 -22.34 -1.07 -17.48
#